data_AF-A0AAN5Z8R6-F1
#
_entry.id   AF-A0AAN5Z8R6-F1
#
_cell.length_a   1.000
_cell.length_b   1.000
_cell.length_c   1.000
_cell.angle_alpha   90.00
_cell.angle_beta   90.00
_cell.angle_gamma   90.00
#
_symmetry.space_group_name_H-M   'P 1'
#
loop_
_entity.id
_entity.type
_entity.pdbx_description
1 polymer ?
#
loop_
_entity_poly.entity_id
_entity_poly.type
_entity_poly.pdbx_seq_one_letter_code
_entity_poly.pdbx_strand_id
1 'polypeptide(L)'
;MLTKIGPTAKIERWHVRELEIWGSRESWEDWWSWAPKLPGRYGLAKEAPSRSALSAQELQRYSPKGTEWWRFSEEEVSNVQRTLESGNDGYLKMLLIASCPRLHSIRFAKRLGDAWSSLMWITKAIVRSEHCGGIWPPGFQSLQNVAVGVSIGLSPDQDDDEIHGAGLATLLHLPHIKNLYYCKPSPDREDEEDEDCEFYKLYRFPTGTSSVESIFLDCPDNLPEEFYDALASAPKGLDTFAIRATCSYEHILNDVDSLVSALADKNPQLKRLILYNGMGLGSEYEGVFSCPPSDFKCFEAIKHLSIGADDFENEGSCHAHGQDPDIVDDEWFHN
;
A
#
# COMPACT_ATOMS: atom_id res chain seq x y z
N MET A 1 -16.68 -8.34 -14.39
CA MET A 1 -17.42 -7.58 -13.37
C MET A 1 -17.18 -6.08 -13.56
N LEU A 2 -17.60 -5.54 -14.70
CA LEU A 2 -17.75 -4.10 -14.93
C LEU A 2 -19.19 -3.95 -15.43
N THR A 3 -20.11 -3.67 -14.52
CA THR A 3 -21.54 -3.64 -14.82
C THR A 3 -21.80 -2.63 -15.94
N LYS A 4 -22.72 -3.01 -16.85
CA LYS A 4 -23.12 -2.25 -18.04
C LYS A 4 -23.30 -0.77 -17.68
N ILE A 5 -22.51 0.15 -18.27
CA ILE A 5 -22.73 1.60 -18.16
C ILE A 5 -24.14 1.89 -18.72
N GLY A 6 -25.09 1.99 -17.81
CA GLY A 6 -26.47 2.41 -17.96
C GLY A 6 -26.85 3.20 -16.71
N PRO A 7 -28.08 3.73 -16.63
CA PRO A 7 -28.53 4.52 -15.47
C PRO A 7 -28.34 3.80 -14.14
N THR A 8 -28.54 2.47 -14.13
CA THR A 8 -28.37 1.61 -12.96
C THR A 8 -26.92 1.48 -12.53
N ALA A 9 -25.94 1.45 -13.44
CA ALA A 9 -24.53 1.34 -13.05
C ALA A 9 -24.00 2.61 -12.35
N LYS A 10 -24.57 3.79 -12.63
CA LYS A 10 -24.27 4.99 -11.84
C LYS A 10 -24.78 4.86 -10.40
N ILE A 11 -25.97 4.29 -10.22
CA ILE A 11 -26.57 4.03 -8.91
C ILE A 11 -25.77 2.96 -8.18
N GLU A 12 -25.44 1.83 -8.82
CA GLU A 12 -24.65 0.74 -8.22
C GLU A 12 -23.28 1.25 -7.70
N ARG A 13 -22.56 2.03 -8.50
CA ARG A 13 -21.25 2.60 -8.11
C ARG A 13 -21.35 3.62 -6.97
N TRP A 14 -22.48 4.33 -6.86
CA TRP A 14 -22.72 5.26 -5.75
C TRP A 14 -22.79 4.58 -4.39
N HIS A 15 -23.20 3.31 -4.38
CA HIS A 15 -23.32 2.51 -3.16
C HIS A 15 -22.02 1.82 -2.74
N VAL A 16 -21.04 1.70 -3.65
CA VAL A 16 -19.72 1.15 -3.32
C VAL A 16 -19.01 2.09 -2.34
N ARG A 17 -18.64 1.53 -1.18
CA ARG A 17 -17.96 2.21 -0.08
C ARG A 17 -16.55 1.72 0.10
N GLU A 18 -16.36 0.42 -0.06
CA GLU A 18 -15.14 -0.30 0.24
C GLU A 18 -14.89 -1.29 -0.89
N LEU A 19 -13.63 -1.49 -1.22
CA LEU A 19 -13.21 -2.50 -2.18
C LEU A 19 -12.04 -3.28 -1.60
N GLU A 20 -12.10 -4.60 -1.78
CA GLU A 20 -10.99 -5.48 -1.50
C GLU A 20 -10.52 -6.11 -2.81
N ILE A 21 -9.24 -5.94 -3.12
CA ILE A 21 -8.61 -6.42 -4.34
C ILE A 21 -7.78 -7.65 -3.98
N TRP A 22 -8.12 -8.77 -4.61
CA TRP A 22 -7.52 -10.07 -4.36
C TRP A 22 -6.61 -10.46 -5.51
N GLY A 23 -5.33 -10.12 -5.39
CA GLY A 23 -4.34 -10.48 -6.39
C GLY A 23 -4.46 -9.68 -7.69
N SER A 24 -3.38 -9.61 -8.45
CA SER A 24 -3.42 -9.24 -9.86
C SER A 24 -3.80 -10.42 -10.75
N ARG A 25 -4.40 -10.12 -11.90
CA ARG A 25 -4.53 -11.06 -13.01
C ARG A 25 -3.70 -10.46 -14.13
N GLU A 26 -2.66 -11.17 -14.56
CA GLU A 26 -1.72 -10.68 -15.58
C GLU A 26 -2.06 -11.21 -16.97
N SER A 27 -2.74 -12.35 -16.99
CA SER A 27 -3.04 -13.11 -18.19
C SER A 27 -4.45 -13.69 -18.15
N TRP A 28 -4.98 -14.15 -19.28
CA TRP A 28 -6.31 -14.80 -19.32
C TRP A 28 -6.34 -16.09 -18.52
N GLU A 29 -5.21 -16.77 -18.37
CA GLU A 29 -5.03 -17.97 -17.56
C GLU A 29 -5.32 -17.73 -16.08
N ASP A 30 -5.23 -16.49 -15.61
CA ASP A 30 -5.53 -16.11 -14.22
C ASP A 30 -7.04 -15.92 -13.95
N TRP A 31 -7.88 -15.92 -14.99
CA TRP A 31 -9.32 -15.66 -14.89
C TRP A 31 -10.11 -16.90 -14.52
N TRP A 32 -10.03 -17.31 -13.27
CA TRP A 32 -10.82 -18.43 -12.76
C TRP A 32 -12.21 -17.95 -12.30
N SER A 33 -13.22 -18.79 -12.52
CA SER A 33 -14.56 -18.54 -11.99
C SER A 33 -14.53 -18.55 -10.46
N TRP A 34 -15.39 -17.76 -9.82
CA TRP A 34 -15.54 -17.83 -8.38
C TRP A 34 -16.35 -19.08 -7.99
N ALA A 35 -15.86 -19.86 -7.02
CA ALA A 35 -16.53 -21.06 -6.52
C ALA A 35 -17.07 -20.82 -5.09
N PRO A 36 -18.27 -20.22 -4.94
CA PRO A 36 -18.82 -19.82 -3.63
C PRO A 36 -19.15 -20.97 -2.66
N LYS A 37 -18.89 -22.23 -3.02
CA LYS A 37 -19.38 -23.42 -2.30
C LYS A 37 -18.43 -23.98 -1.23
N LEU A 38 -17.33 -23.33 -0.88
CA LEU A 38 -16.42 -23.87 0.13
C LEU A 38 -16.49 -23.06 1.44
N PRO A 39 -17.00 -23.64 2.54
CA PRO A 39 -16.80 -23.08 3.86
C PRO A 39 -15.31 -23.26 4.25
N GLY A 40 -14.65 -22.16 4.59
CA GLY A 40 -13.38 -22.18 5.33
C GLY A 40 -12.11 -21.86 4.54
N ARG A 41 -12.10 -21.87 3.20
CA ARG A 41 -10.99 -21.36 2.36
C ARG A 41 -11.54 -20.84 1.05
N TYR A 42 -11.32 -19.57 0.74
CA TYR A 42 -11.71 -18.96 -0.54
C TYR A 42 -10.92 -19.62 -1.67
N GLY A 43 -11.52 -20.61 -2.34
CA GLY A 43 -10.91 -21.30 -3.48
C GLY A 43 -11.33 -20.68 -4.80
N LEU A 44 -10.37 -20.49 -5.72
CA LEU A 44 -10.69 -20.28 -7.14
C LEU A 44 -11.35 -21.55 -7.71
N ALA A 45 -12.30 -21.41 -8.63
CA ALA A 45 -12.82 -22.58 -9.33
C ALA A 45 -11.68 -23.31 -10.05
N LYS A 46 -11.74 -24.65 -10.08
CA LYS A 46 -10.78 -25.47 -10.85
C LYS A 46 -11.04 -25.44 -12.37
N GLU A 47 -12.09 -24.73 -12.80
CA GLU A 47 -12.52 -24.67 -14.19
C GLU A 47 -11.86 -23.50 -14.91
N ALA A 48 -11.24 -23.79 -16.05
CA ALA A 48 -10.59 -22.81 -16.90
C ALA A 48 -11.52 -21.62 -17.21
N PRO A 49 -10.95 -20.43 -17.53
CA PRO A 49 -11.72 -19.24 -17.87
C PRO A 49 -12.78 -19.54 -18.92
N SER A 50 -13.99 -19.02 -18.71
CA SER A 50 -15.09 -19.20 -19.68
C SER A 50 -14.86 -18.44 -20.99
N ARG A 51 -13.92 -17.49 -21.01
CA ARG A 51 -13.46 -16.76 -22.21
C ARG A 51 -12.01 -16.30 -22.02
N SER A 52 -11.27 -16.21 -23.11
CA SER A 52 -9.85 -15.81 -23.15
C SER A 52 -9.63 -14.45 -23.82
N ALA A 53 -10.65 -13.59 -23.90
CA ALA A 53 -10.57 -12.25 -24.47
C ALA A 53 -11.76 -11.37 -24.07
N LEU A 54 -11.53 -10.05 -24.04
CA LEU A 54 -12.61 -9.06 -24.08
C LEU A 54 -13.13 -8.91 -25.52
N SER A 55 -14.40 -8.59 -25.68
CA SER A 55 -14.95 -8.23 -26.99
C SER A 55 -14.39 -6.89 -27.48
N ALA A 56 -14.36 -6.68 -28.81
CA ALA A 56 -13.95 -5.39 -29.40
C ALA A 56 -14.77 -4.21 -28.85
N GLN A 57 -16.06 -4.44 -28.55
CA GLN A 57 -16.92 -3.42 -27.94
C GLN A 57 -16.53 -3.11 -26.48
N GLU A 58 -16.10 -4.10 -25.70
CA GLU A 58 -15.59 -3.89 -24.35
C GLU A 58 -14.26 -3.11 -24.38
N LEU A 59 -13.34 -3.46 -25.28
CA LEU A 59 -12.07 -2.75 -25.45
C LEU A 59 -12.30 -1.29 -25.85
N GLN A 60 -13.10 -1.04 -26.89
CA GLN A 60 -13.47 0.31 -27.32
C GLN A 60 -14.17 1.13 -26.22
N ARG A 61 -14.79 0.46 -25.24
CA ARG A 61 -15.47 1.11 -24.13
C ARG A 61 -14.53 1.51 -23.00
N TYR A 62 -13.53 0.69 -22.67
CA TYR A 62 -12.68 0.89 -21.50
C TYR A 62 -11.41 1.68 -21.82
N SER A 63 -10.77 1.44 -22.97
CA SER A 63 -9.51 2.09 -23.31
C SER A 63 -9.60 3.63 -23.34
N PRO A 64 -10.66 4.26 -23.89
CA PRO A 64 -10.74 5.72 -23.94
C PRO A 64 -11.01 6.41 -22.58
N LYS A 65 -11.36 5.66 -21.52
CA LYS A 65 -11.61 6.25 -20.20
C LYS A 65 -10.36 6.89 -19.59
N GLY A 66 -9.18 6.38 -19.94
CA GLY A 66 -7.90 6.98 -19.60
C GLY A 66 -7.78 8.42 -20.08
N THR A 67 -8.27 8.71 -21.28
CA THR A 67 -8.25 10.04 -21.87
C THR A 67 -9.22 11.01 -21.17
N GLU A 68 -10.39 10.53 -20.74
CA GLU A 68 -11.41 11.36 -20.06
C GLU A 68 -10.90 11.91 -18.73
N TRP A 69 -10.20 11.09 -17.94
CA TRP A 69 -9.78 11.46 -16.59
C TRP A 69 -8.32 11.89 -16.48
N TRP A 70 -7.43 11.31 -17.28
CA TRP A 70 -5.98 11.51 -17.17
C TRP A 70 -5.31 11.95 -18.47
N ARG A 71 -6.10 12.27 -19.50
CA ARG A 71 -5.60 12.77 -20.80
C ARG A 71 -4.54 11.87 -21.45
N PHE A 72 -4.71 10.56 -21.31
CA PHE A 72 -3.82 9.58 -21.94
C PHE A 72 -3.65 9.85 -23.44
N SER A 73 -2.40 9.74 -23.90
CA SER A 73 -2.02 9.82 -25.31
C SER A 73 -2.57 8.64 -26.12
N GLU A 74 -2.55 8.74 -27.45
CA GLU A 74 -2.96 7.62 -28.32
C GLU A 74 -2.08 6.37 -28.12
N GLU A 75 -0.80 6.56 -27.83
CA GLU A 75 0.14 5.48 -27.51
C GLU A 75 -0.22 4.79 -26.19
N GLU A 76 -0.54 5.56 -25.16
CA GLU A 76 -0.97 5.03 -23.86
C GLU A 76 -2.30 4.28 -23.97
N VAL A 77 -3.25 4.81 -24.74
CA VAL A 77 -4.53 4.12 -25.03
C VAL A 77 -4.29 2.81 -25.78
N SER A 78 -3.36 2.80 -26.73
CA SER A 78 -2.96 1.58 -27.46
C SER A 78 -2.29 0.56 -26.52
N ASN A 79 -1.47 1.03 -25.57
CA ASN A 79 -0.86 0.17 -24.56
C ASN A 79 -1.90 -0.43 -23.61
N VAL A 80 -2.84 0.39 -23.11
CA VAL A 80 -3.99 -0.07 -22.32
C VAL A 80 -4.76 -1.14 -23.08
N GLN A 81 -5.03 -0.95 -24.37
CA GLN A 81 -5.73 -1.95 -25.17
C GLN A 81 -4.95 -3.27 -25.22
N ARG A 82 -3.63 -3.23 -25.46
CA ARG A 82 -2.78 -4.42 -25.47
C ARG A 82 -2.77 -5.15 -24.13
N THR A 83 -2.68 -4.41 -23.03
CA THR A 83 -2.74 -4.95 -21.65
C THR A 83 -4.10 -5.62 -21.37
N LEU A 84 -5.20 -5.01 -21.82
CA LEU A 84 -6.53 -5.61 -21.68
C LEU A 84 -6.71 -6.85 -22.56
N GLU A 85 -6.13 -6.85 -23.76
CA GLU A 85 -6.13 -7.99 -24.67
C GLU A 85 -5.30 -9.16 -24.15
N SER A 86 -4.23 -8.92 -23.38
CA SER A 86 -3.45 -9.99 -22.72
C SER A 86 -4.17 -10.61 -21.53
N GLY A 87 -5.23 -9.95 -21.02
CA GLY A 87 -5.98 -10.40 -19.86
C GLY A 87 -5.56 -9.73 -18.55
N ASN A 88 -4.66 -8.75 -18.59
CA ASN A 88 -4.32 -7.99 -17.39
C ASN A 88 -5.48 -7.09 -16.96
N ASP A 89 -5.88 -7.18 -15.69
CA ASP A 89 -7.08 -6.51 -15.15
C ASP A 89 -6.79 -5.27 -14.30
N GLY A 90 -5.52 -4.90 -14.13
CA GLY A 90 -5.11 -3.78 -13.28
C GLY A 90 -5.73 -2.45 -13.71
N TYR A 91 -5.74 -2.17 -15.02
CA TYR A 91 -6.40 -0.97 -15.56
C TYR A 91 -7.91 -0.97 -15.29
N LEU A 92 -8.58 -2.13 -15.37
CA LEU A 92 -10.01 -2.25 -15.10
C LEU A 92 -10.34 -1.99 -13.62
N LYS A 93 -9.50 -2.48 -12.70
CA LYS A 93 -9.64 -2.22 -11.26
C LYS A 93 -9.41 -0.74 -10.93
N MET A 94 -8.41 -0.12 -11.55
CA MET A 94 -8.18 1.32 -11.42
C MET A 94 -9.38 2.14 -11.95
N LEU A 95 -9.96 1.77 -13.09
CA LEU A 95 -11.19 2.41 -13.59
C LEU A 95 -12.39 2.20 -12.65
N LEU A 96 -12.51 1.03 -12.03
CA LEU A 96 -13.56 0.76 -11.05
C LEU A 96 -13.42 1.71 -9.85
N ILE A 97 -12.23 1.81 -9.27
CA ILE A 97 -11.91 2.73 -8.17
C ILE A 97 -12.28 4.16 -8.58
N ALA A 98 -11.72 4.66 -9.69
CA ALA A 98 -11.97 6.01 -10.18
C ALA A 98 -13.46 6.35 -10.35
N SER A 99 -14.26 5.35 -10.74
CA SER A 99 -15.69 5.49 -11.03
C SER A 99 -16.60 5.55 -9.79
N CYS A 100 -16.10 5.23 -8.58
CA CYS A 100 -16.93 5.06 -7.38
C CYS A 100 -16.88 6.32 -6.50
N PRO A 101 -17.83 7.28 -6.63
CA PRO A 101 -17.74 8.63 -6.03
C PRO A 101 -17.83 8.68 -4.49
N ARG A 102 -17.97 7.52 -3.88
CA ARG A 102 -18.32 7.32 -2.49
C ARG A 102 -17.46 6.21 -1.87
N LEU A 103 -16.42 5.79 -2.60
CA LEU A 103 -15.40 4.86 -2.17
C LEU A 103 -14.50 5.56 -1.16
N HIS A 104 -14.46 5.06 0.06
CA HIS A 104 -13.69 5.65 1.14
C HIS A 104 -12.55 4.74 1.60
N SER A 105 -12.61 3.44 1.29
CA SER A 105 -11.59 2.46 1.67
C SER A 105 -11.24 1.52 0.53
N ILE A 106 -9.95 1.21 0.36
CA ILE A 106 -9.48 0.10 -0.47
C ILE A 106 -8.47 -0.74 0.31
N ARG A 107 -8.54 -2.06 0.11
CA ARG A 107 -7.59 -3.03 0.66
C ARG A 107 -7.05 -3.91 -0.46
N PHE A 108 -5.73 -4.10 -0.49
CA PHE A 108 -5.09 -5.07 -1.37
C PHE A 108 -4.66 -6.25 -0.51
N ALA A 109 -5.29 -7.39 -0.73
CA ALA A 109 -4.95 -8.62 -0.04
C ALA A 109 -3.61 -9.17 -0.54
N LYS A 110 -2.76 -9.61 0.40
CA LYS A 110 -1.50 -10.28 0.10
C LYS A 110 -1.78 -11.61 -0.60
N ARG A 111 -1.05 -11.89 -1.68
CA ARG A 111 -1.11 -13.15 -2.42
C ARG A 111 0.27 -13.46 -2.98
N LEU A 112 0.75 -14.69 -2.76
CA LEU A 112 2.05 -15.14 -3.27
C LEU A 112 2.19 -14.94 -4.78
N GLY A 113 3.30 -14.32 -5.20
CA GLY A 113 3.64 -14.01 -6.58
C GLY A 113 2.74 -12.94 -7.21
N ASP A 114 2.09 -12.08 -6.40
CA ASP A 114 1.31 -10.97 -6.97
C ASP A 114 2.23 -9.96 -7.64
N ALA A 115 1.96 -9.67 -8.92
CA ALA A 115 2.67 -8.64 -9.67
C ALA A 115 2.27 -7.20 -9.27
N TRP A 116 1.29 -7.04 -8.37
CA TRP A 116 0.78 -5.75 -7.90
C TRP A 116 0.36 -4.79 -9.03
N SER A 117 -0.02 -5.32 -10.21
CA SER A 117 -0.32 -4.50 -11.38
C SER A 117 -1.50 -3.56 -11.13
N SER A 118 -2.43 -3.96 -10.27
CA SER A 118 -3.54 -3.10 -9.83
C SER A 118 -3.03 -1.87 -9.08
N LEU A 119 -2.09 -2.05 -8.14
CA LEU A 119 -1.44 -0.96 -7.42
C LEU A 119 -0.61 -0.10 -8.39
N MET A 120 0.16 -0.70 -9.30
CA MET A 120 0.91 0.02 -10.33
C MET A 120 0.03 0.92 -11.21
N TRP A 121 -1.15 0.45 -11.64
CA TRP A 121 -2.08 1.28 -12.42
C TRP A 121 -2.66 2.44 -11.60
N ILE A 122 -2.87 2.22 -10.30
CA ILE A 122 -3.37 3.24 -9.37
C ILE A 122 -2.30 4.29 -9.10
N THR A 123 -1.05 3.89 -8.87
CA THR A 123 0.07 4.85 -8.69
C THR A 123 0.27 5.69 -9.95
N LYS A 124 0.23 5.09 -11.14
CA LYS A 124 0.24 5.82 -12.43
C LYS A 124 -0.91 6.83 -12.52
N ALA A 125 -2.12 6.46 -12.11
CA ALA A 125 -3.27 7.35 -12.12
C ALA A 125 -3.11 8.54 -11.16
N ILE A 126 -2.56 8.30 -9.97
CA ILE A 126 -2.28 9.35 -8.97
C ILE A 126 -1.27 10.36 -9.53
N VAL A 127 -0.12 9.87 -10.00
CA VAL A 127 0.93 10.72 -10.60
C VAL A 127 0.34 11.54 -11.75
N ARG A 128 -0.47 10.93 -12.63
CA ARG A 128 -1.12 11.65 -13.72
C ARG A 128 -2.12 12.70 -13.25
N SER A 129 -2.90 12.43 -12.22
CA SER A 129 -3.85 13.38 -11.64
C SER A 129 -3.16 14.63 -11.10
N GLU A 130 -1.99 14.48 -10.48
CA GLU A 130 -1.16 15.60 -10.05
C GLU A 130 -0.68 16.45 -11.24
N HIS A 131 -0.07 15.81 -12.24
CA HIS A 131 0.46 16.49 -13.44
C HIS A 131 -0.65 17.18 -14.26
N CYS A 132 -1.88 16.69 -14.18
CA CYS A 132 -3.05 17.28 -14.86
C CYS A 132 -3.68 18.45 -14.10
N GLY A 133 -3.00 19.03 -13.12
CA GLY A 133 -3.47 20.19 -12.35
C GLY A 133 -4.37 19.81 -11.18
N GLY A 134 -4.18 18.62 -10.60
CA GLY A 134 -4.97 18.13 -9.46
C GLY A 134 -6.40 17.74 -9.85
N ILE A 135 -6.61 17.27 -11.08
CA ILE A 135 -7.91 16.74 -11.51
C ILE A 135 -8.01 15.29 -11.06
N TRP A 136 -8.87 15.06 -10.06
CA TRP A 136 -9.08 13.75 -9.46
C TRP A 136 -10.42 13.16 -9.90
N PRO A 137 -10.44 11.89 -10.35
CA PRO A 137 -11.69 11.15 -10.47
C PRO A 137 -12.38 11.04 -9.12
N PRO A 138 -13.72 10.93 -9.10
CA PRO A 138 -14.48 11.05 -7.86
C PRO A 138 -14.18 9.93 -6.85
N GLY A 139 -13.77 8.74 -7.29
CA GLY A 139 -13.31 7.70 -6.36
C GLY A 139 -11.97 8.01 -5.70
N PHE A 140 -10.99 8.51 -6.45
CA PHE A 140 -9.72 8.97 -5.89
C PHE A 140 -9.90 10.17 -4.96
N GLN A 141 -10.85 11.07 -5.27
CA GLN A 141 -11.20 12.19 -4.41
C GLN A 141 -11.86 11.75 -3.09
N SER A 142 -12.64 10.67 -3.09
CA SER A 142 -13.37 10.24 -1.88
C SER A 142 -12.59 9.28 -0.99
N LEU A 143 -11.47 8.74 -1.48
CA LEU A 143 -10.66 7.74 -0.82
C LEU A 143 -9.94 8.32 0.41
N GLN A 144 -10.11 7.68 1.56
CA GLN A 144 -9.53 8.08 2.84
C GLN A 144 -8.67 6.98 3.47
N ASN A 145 -8.95 5.72 3.18
CA ASN A 145 -8.27 4.59 3.78
C ASN A 145 -7.68 3.69 2.68
N VAL A 146 -6.38 3.40 2.79
CA VAL A 146 -5.69 2.49 1.89
C VAL A 146 -4.88 1.50 2.71
N ALA A 147 -5.06 0.21 2.43
CA ALA A 147 -4.25 -0.85 3.02
C ALA A 147 -3.63 -1.71 1.92
N VAL A 148 -2.32 -1.86 1.93
CA VAL A 148 -1.57 -2.64 0.93
C VAL A 148 -0.89 -3.83 1.60
N GLY A 149 -1.09 -5.03 1.07
CA GLY A 149 -0.48 -6.26 1.59
C GLY A 149 -1.17 -6.83 2.83
N VAL A 150 -2.49 -6.67 2.94
CA VAL A 150 -3.28 -7.18 4.07
C VAL A 150 -3.26 -8.72 4.07
N SER A 151 -2.83 -9.32 5.19
CA SER A 151 -2.94 -10.77 5.39
C SER A 151 -4.41 -11.19 5.43
N ILE A 152 -4.74 -12.26 4.72
CA ILE A 152 -6.10 -12.82 4.66
C ILE A 152 -6.21 -14.16 5.42
N GLY A 153 -5.21 -14.51 6.23
CA GLY A 153 -5.21 -15.71 7.07
C GLY A 153 -5.27 -17.04 6.28
N LEU A 154 -4.98 -17.01 4.97
CA LEU A 154 -5.11 -18.18 4.09
C LEU A 154 -3.84 -19.04 4.00
N SER A 155 -2.67 -18.57 4.45
CA SER A 155 -1.45 -19.38 4.52
C SER A 155 -0.38 -18.72 5.40
N PRO A 156 0.17 -19.44 6.41
CA PRO A 156 1.28 -18.95 7.25
C PRO A 156 2.66 -19.00 6.59
N ASP A 157 2.78 -19.61 5.40
CA ASP A 157 4.07 -19.86 4.72
C ASP A 157 4.30 -19.00 3.45
N GLN A 158 3.66 -17.84 3.31
CA GLN A 158 3.70 -17.02 2.09
C GLN A 158 4.30 -15.64 2.33
N ASP A 159 5.57 -15.61 2.73
CA ASP A 159 6.17 -14.41 3.31
C ASP A 159 7.19 -13.64 2.49
N ASP A 160 7.53 -14.04 1.27
CA ASP A 160 8.65 -13.39 0.57
C ASP A 160 8.27 -12.35 -0.50
N ASP A 161 7.00 -11.98 -0.61
CA ASP A 161 6.63 -10.92 -1.55
C ASP A 161 6.84 -9.54 -0.92
N GLU A 162 7.95 -8.92 -1.31
CA GLU A 162 8.22 -7.51 -1.11
C GLU A 162 7.28 -6.64 -1.99
N ILE A 163 6.94 -5.44 -1.52
CA ILE A 163 6.12 -4.48 -2.25
C ILE A 163 6.92 -3.20 -2.45
N HIS A 164 7.08 -2.77 -3.70
CA HIS A 164 7.83 -1.56 -4.04
C HIS A 164 7.42 -0.33 -3.21
N GLY A 165 8.39 0.28 -2.52
CA GLY A 165 8.20 1.42 -1.63
C GLY A 165 7.72 2.69 -2.35
N ALA A 166 7.97 2.84 -3.66
CA ALA A 166 7.43 3.96 -4.43
C ALA A 166 5.89 3.97 -4.49
N GLY A 167 5.25 2.81 -4.33
CA GLY A 167 3.81 2.71 -4.19
C GLY A 167 3.31 3.47 -2.95
N LEU A 168 3.98 3.28 -1.82
CA LEU A 168 3.70 3.98 -0.56
C LEU A 168 3.82 5.49 -0.75
N ALA A 169 4.96 5.96 -1.28
CA ALA A 169 5.21 7.39 -1.49
C ALA A 169 4.16 8.03 -2.41
N THR A 170 3.78 7.31 -3.48
CA THR A 170 2.74 7.76 -4.40
C THR A 170 1.36 7.88 -3.72
N LEU A 171 0.97 6.91 -2.89
CA LEU A 171 -0.33 6.91 -2.22
C LEU A 171 -0.54 8.13 -1.30
N LEU A 172 0.53 8.71 -0.77
CA LEU A 172 0.46 9.90 0.09
C LEU A 172 -0.01 11.16 -0.64
N HIS A 173 0.01 11.17 -1.99
CA HIS A 173 -0.49 12.27 -2.82
C HIS A 173 -2.02 12.30 -2.96
N LEU A 174 -2.70 11.26 -2.49
CA LEU A 174 -4.16 11.22 -2.51
C LEU A 174 -4.73 12.43 -1.73
N PRO A 175 -5.72 13.14 -2.29
CA PRO A 175 -6.11 14.47 -1.80
C PRO A 175 -6.73 14.46 -0.39
N HIS A 176 -7.30 13.32 0.02
CA HIS A 176 -8.03 13.17 1.28
C HIS A 176 -7.67 11.88 2.02
N ILE A 177 -6.50 11.30 1.76
CA ILE A 177 -6.01 10.15 2.51
C ILE A 177 -5.91 10.50 4.00
N LYS A 178 -6.33 9.58 4.86
CA LYS A 178 -6.26 9.69 6.31
C LYS A 178 -5.48 8.54 6.91
N ASN A 179 -5.78 7.32 6.48
CA ASN A 179 -5.17 6.12 7.04
C ASN A 179 -4.47 5.33 5.93
N LEU A 180 -3.19 5.07 6.14
CA LEU A 180 -2.37 4.26 5.25
C LEU A 180 -1.74 3.11 6.02
N TYR A 181 -2.06 1.88 5.62
CA TYR A 181 -1.34 0.67 6.03
C TYR A 181 -0.54 0.15 4.83
N TYR A 182 0.73 -0.18 5.04
CA TYR A 182 1.60 -0.70 3.99
C TYR A 182 2.49 -1.80 4.52
N CYS A 183 2.33 -3.00 3.97
CA CYS A 183 3.12 -4.18 4.32
C CYS A 183 4.34 -4.33 3.41
N LYS A 184 5.48 -4.69 4.00
CA LYS A 184 6.76 -4.98 3.38
C LYS A 184 7.19 -4.00 2.28
N PRO A 185 7.17 -2.67 2.53
CA PRO A 185 7.77 -1.73 1.60
C PRO A 185 9.27 -2.03 1.47
N SER A 186 9.74 -2.21 0.24
CA SER A 186 11.17 -2.42 -0.07
C SER A 186 11.68 -1.43 -1.12
N PRO A 187 13.01 -1.26 -1.25
CA PRO A 187 13.59 -0.39 -2.26
C PRO A 187 13.21 -0.83 -3.66
N ASP A 188 12.96 0.14 -4.55
CA ASP A 188 12.93 -0.13 -5.98
C ASP A 188 14.34 -0.54 -6.45
N ARG A 189 14.54 -1.84 -6.63
CA ARG A 189 15.78 -2.44 -7.17
C ARG A 189 15.82 -2.43 -8.71
N GLU A 190 15.11 -1.51 -9.39
CA GLU A 190 15.18 -1.43 -10.85
C GLU A 190 16.65 -1.36 -11.30
N ASP A 191 16.96 -2.19 -12.31
CA ASP A 191 18.27 -2.71 -12.67
C ASP A 191 19.43 -1.72 -12.54
N GLU A 192 20.58 -2.23 -12.06
CA GLU A 192 21.88 -1.56 -11.85
C GLU A 192 22.46 -0.78 -13.08
N GLU A 193 21.69 -0.59 -14.16
CA GLU A 193 22.11 0.07 -15.39
C GLU A 193 21.90 1.61 -15.40
N ASP A 194 21.09 2.16 -14.49
CA ASP A 194 20.91 3.61 -14.33
C ASP A 194 21.44 4.08 -12.96
N GLU A 195 22.78 4.15 -12.83
CA GLU A 195 23.52 4.63 -11.64
C GLU A 195 23.12 6.06 -11.15
N ASP A 196 22.22 6.75 -11.87
CA ASP A 196 21.83 8.15 -11.65
C ASP A 196 20.33 8.35 -11.29
N CYS A 197 19.60 7.30 -10.87
CA CYS A 197 18.23 7.49 -10.39
C CYS A 197 18.24 8.13 -8.98
N GLU A 198 18.36 9.46 -8.93
CA GLU A 198 18.30 10.23 -7.68
C GLU A 198 17.05 9.85 -6.88
N PHE A 199 17.22 9.42 -5.62
CA PHE A 199 16.16 9.04 -4.67
C PHE A 199 14.88 9.92 -4.79
N TYR A 200 15.05 11.23 -4.89
CA TYR A 200 13.96 12.20 -5.00
C TYR A 200 13.14 12.07 -6.28
N LYS A 201 13.75 11.64 -7.39
CA LYS A 201 13.04 11.37 -8.66
C LYS A 201 12.21 10.10 -8.59
N LEU A 202 12.65 9.12 -7.80
CA LEU A 202 12.04 7.80 -7.65
C LEU A 202 10.81 7.84 -6.75
N TYR A 203 10.96 8.33 -5.51
CA TYR A 203 9.87 8.27 -4.53
C TYR A 203 8.94 9.49 -4.55
N ARG A 204 9.44 10.70 -4.87
CA ARG A 204 8.66 11.94 -5.01
C ARG A 204 7.64 12.18 -3.88
N PHE A 205 8.06 12.09 -2.62
CA PHE A 205 7.14 12.30 -1.48
C PHE A 205 6.46 13.69 -1.49
N PRO A 206 5.18 13.78 -1.08
CA PRO A 206 4.43 15.05 -0.97
C PRO A 206 4.80 15.87 0.26
N THR A 207 6.04 16.35 0.36
CA THR A 207 6.56 17.08 1.55
C THR A 207 5.60 18.16 2.06
N GLY A 208 5.13 18.00 3.29
CA GLY A 208 4.26 18.93 4.02
C GLY A 208 2.86 19.10 3.46
N THR A 209 2.43 18.26 2.51
CA THR A 209 1.14 18.43 1.81
C THR A 209 0.21 17.23 1.93
N SER A 210 0.70 16.05 2.31
CA SER A 210 -0.16 14.89 2.49
C SER A 210 -1.18 15.12 3.59
N SER A 211 -2.41 14.66 3.35
CA SER A 211 -3.52 14.75 4.31
C SER A 211 -3.54 13.62 5.33
N VAL A 212 -2.62 12.66 5.22
CA VAL A 212 -2.56 11.46 6.07
C VAL A 212 -2.46 11.83 7.56
N GLU A 213 -3.22 11.12 8.38
CA GLU A 213 -3.33 11.30 9.82
C GLU A 213 -2.74 10.08 10.56
N SER A 214 -2.84 8.88 9.98
CA SER A 214 -2.29 7.63 10.53
C SER A 214 -1.53 6.84 9.47
N ILE A 215 -0.31 6.44 9.81
CA ILE A 215 0.51 5.53 9.00
C ILE A 215 0.85 4.29 9.82
N PHE A 216 0.68 3.11 9.24
CA PHE A 216 1.20 1.86 9.77
C PHE A 216 2.10 1.21 8.72
N LEU A 217 3.40 1.17 9.01
CA LEU A 217 4.38 0.37 8.27
C LEU A 217 4.52 -1.02 8.90
N ASP A 218 4.26 -2.05 8.11
CA ASP A 218 4.30 -3.41 8.59
C ASP A 218 5.45 -4.16 7.92
N CYS A 219 6.46 -4.53 8.72
CA CYS A 219 7.66 -5.24 8.29
C CYS A 219 8.40 -4.56 7.10
N PRO A 220 8.74 -3.25 7.16
CA PRO A 220 9.58 -2.65 6.12
C PRO A 220 10.90 -3.41 5.97
N ASP A 221 11.47 -3.41 4.77
CA ASP A 221 12.72 -4.14 4.49
C ASP A 221 13.73 -3.24 3.77
N ASN A 222 14.91 -3.11 4.36
CA ASN A 222 16.10 -2.45 3.77
C ASN A 222 15.85 -1.07 3.12
N LEU A 223 14.94 -0.26 3.65
CA LEU A 223 14.69 1.11 3.17
C LEU A 223 15.77 2.07 3.67
N PRO A 224 16.25 3.01 2.84
CA PRO A 224 17.31 3.94 3.23
C PRO A 224 16.83 5.03 4.19
N GLU A 225 17.74 5.65 4.95
CA GLU A 225 17.44 6.77 5.86
C GLU A 225 16.66 7.91 5.18
N GLU A 226 17.02 8.26 3.94
CA GLU A 226 16.32 9.30 3.17
C GLU A 226 14.84 8.97 2.92
N PHE A 227 14.49 7.68 2.86
CA PHE A 227 13.10 7.24 2.77
C PHE A 227 12.32 7.60 4.03
N TYR A 228 12.89 7.33 5.20
CA TYR A 228 12.24 7.62 6.47
C TYR A 228 12.13 9.12 6.75
N ASP A 229 13.16 9.90 6.44
CA ASP A 229 13.09 11.37 6.53
C ASP A 229 12.02 11.96 5.59
N ALA A 230 11.98 11.48 4.34
CA ALA A 230 10.98 11.93 3.37
C ALA A 230 9.56 11.51 3.75
N LEU A 231 9.39 10.30 4.29
CA LEU A 231 8.12 9.80 4.82
C LEU A 231 7.65 10.63 6.01
N ALA A 232 8.52 10.92 6.98
CA ALA A 232 8.21 11.78 8.11
C ALA A 232 7.87 13.21 7.66
N SER A 233 8.50 13.69 6.59
CA SER A 233 8.26 15.03 6.05
C SER A 233 7.00 15.16 5.18
N ALA A 234 6.37 14.06 4.76
CA ALA A 234 5.22 14.08 3.85
C ALA A 234 3.90 14.61 4.46
N PRO A 235 3.49 14.21 5.68
CA PRO A 235 2.24 14.66 6.28
C PRO A 235 2.26 16.13 6.65
N LYS A 236 1.12 16.81 6.49
CA LYS A 236 0.91 18.17 7.04
C LYS A 236 0.59 18.19 8.54
N GLY A 237 0.29 17.02 9.12
CA GLY A 237 -0.27 16.91 10.47
C GLY A 237 -0.50 15.47 10.89
N LEU A 238 0.57 14.67 10.95
CA LEU A 238 0.49 13.27 11.38
C LEU A 238 0.06 13.16 12.85
N ASP A 239 -0.92 12.30 13.14
CA ASP A 239 -1.45 12.04 14.48
C ASP A 239 -0.90 10.73 15.06
N THR A 240 -0.83 9.69 14.23
CA THR A 240 -0.40 8.34 14.62
C THR A 240 0.61 7.78 13.65
N PHE A 241 1.67 7.21 14.21
CA PHE A 241 2.62 6.39 13.47
C PHE A 241 2.78 5.05 14.18
N ALA A 242 2.62 3.97 13.42
CA ALA A 242 2.87 2.62 13.88
C ALA A 242 3.90 1.95 12.95
N ILE A 243 4.83 1.22 13.54
CA ILE A 243 5.77 0.39 12.78
C ILE A 243 5.90 -0.96 13.47
N ARG A 244 5.91 -2.03 12.67
CA ARG A 244 6.26 -3.38 13.11
C ARG A 244 7.51 -3.82 12.38
N ALA A 245 8.57 -4.16 13.11
CA ALA A 245 9.77 -4.72 12.49
C ALA A 245 9.63 -6.22 12.22
N THR A 246 10.42 -6.71 11.27
CA THR A 246 10.70 -8.13 11.10
C THR A 246 11.56 -8.66 12.25
N CYS A 247 11.22 -9.84 12.77
CA CYS A 247 11.95 -10.48 13.88
C CYS A 247 13.23 -11.23 13.45
N SER A 248 13.66 -11.16 12.18
CA SER A 248 14.85 -11.86 11.71
C SER A 248 16.08 -10.97 11.77
N TYR A 249 17.21 -11.54 12.24
CA TYR A 249 18.51 -10.87 12.29
C TYR A 249 19.05 -10.47 10.90
N GLU A 250 18.50 -11.04 9.82
CA GLU A 250 18.88 -10.71 8.44
C GLU A 250 18.20 -9.43 7.93
N HIS A 251 17.11 -9.00 8.56
CA HIS A 251 16.31 -7.84 8.17
C HIS A 251 16.18 -6.83 9.33
N ILE A 252 17.27 -6.62 10.06
CA ILE A 252 17.33 -5.56 11.07
C ILE A 252 17.12 -4.23 10.36
N LEU A 253 16.15 -3.46 10.84
CA LEU A 253 15.88 -2.12 10.33
C LEU A 253 16.95 -1.17 10.84
N ASN A 254 17.94 -0.93 10.00
CA ASN A 254 18.85 0.18 10.19
C ASN A 254 18.05 1.50 10.15
N ASP A 255 18.54 2.49 10.90
CA ASP A 255 18.05 3.88 10.86
C ASP A 255 16.64 4.12 11.45
N VAL A 256 16.14 3.22 12.31
CA VAL A 256 14.90 3.51 13.06
C VAL A 256 15.08 4.68 14.03
N ASP A 257 16.26 4.82 14.62
CA ASP A 257 16.61 6.00 15.42
C ASP A 257 16.48 7.29 14.58
N SER A 258 16.87 7.23 13.29
CA SER A 258 16.67 8.32 12.33
C SER A 258 15.19 8.55 12.00
N LEU A 259 14.37 7.50 11.86
CA LEU A 259 12.92 7.62 11.68
C LEU A 259 12.26 8.30 12.89
N VAL A 260 12.58 7.87 14.12
CA VAL A 260 12.03 8.47 15.35
C VAL A 260 12.46 9.93 15.47
N SER A 261 13.73 10.22 15.18
CA SER A 261 14.27 11.59 15.17
C SER A 261 13.59 12.46 14.12
N ALA A 262 13.41 11.96 12.90
CA ALA A 262 12.71 12.66 11.83
C ALA A 262 11.23 12.89 12.17
N LEU A 263 10.55 11.90 12.77
CA LEU A 263 9.18 12.08 13.24
C LEU A 263 9.09 13.15 14.33
N ALA A 264 10.04 13.21 15.25
CA ALA A 264 10.05 14.22 16.30
C ALA A 264 10.30 15.63 15.75
N ASP A 265 11.23 15.79 14.81
CA ASP A 265 11.54 17.09 14.17
C ASP A 265 10.41 17.57 13.25
N LYS A 266 9.89 16.68 12.38
CA LYS A 266 8.91 17.05 11.35
C LYS A 266 7.46 17.01 11.83
N ASN A 267 7.15 16.19 12.83
CA ASN A 267 5.80 16.02 13.38
C ASN A 267 5.77 16.15 14.92
N PRO A 268 6.17 17.31 15.48
CA PRO A 268 6.12 17.52 16.93
C PRO A 268 4.71 17.35 17.53
N GLN A 269 3.67 17.49 16.70
CA GLN A 269 2.26 17.28 17.05
C GLN A 269 1.82 15.80 17.13
N LEU A 270 2.69 14.84 16.81
CA LEU A 270 2.37 13.41 16.82
C LEU A 270 1.85 12.99 18.21
N LYS A 271 0.68 12.33 18.24
CA LYS A 271 0.01 11.95 19.51
C LYS A 271 0.30 10.51 19.90
N ARG A 272 0.48 9.62 18.92
CA ARG A 272 0.67 8.18 19.14
C ARG A 272 1.85 7.68 18.31
N LEU A 273 2.81 7.07 18.98
CA LEU A 273 3.88 6.30 18.37
C LEU A 273 3.81 4.87 18.92
N ILE A 274 3.70 3.90 18.01
CA ILE A 274 3.57 2.49 18.38
C ILE A 274 4.67 1.71 17.66
N LEU A 275 5.53 1.05 18.43
CA LEU A 275 6.63 0.25 17.96
C LEU A 275 6.36 -1.21 18.33
N TYR A 276 6.21 -2.07 17.34
CA TYR A 276 6.11 -3.51 17.53
C TYR A 276 7.42 -4.18 17.10
N ASN A 277 7.83 -5.21 17.84
CA ASN A 277 9.06 -5.96 17.61
C ASN A 277 10.31 -5.05 17.60
N GLY A 278 10.46 -4.20 18.62
CA GLY A 278 11.58 -3.28 18.78
C GLY A 278 12.99 -3.90 18.68
N MET A 279 13.16 -5.20 18.97
CA MET A 279 14.42 -5.91 18.70
C MET A 279 14.85 -5.83 17.23
N GLY A 280 13.91 -5.86 16.29
CA GLY A 280 14.17 -5.69 14.85
C GLY A 280 14.36 -4.24 14.42
N LEU A 281 14.21 -3.28 15.35
CA LEU A 281 14.43 -1.84 15.16
C LEU A 281 15.80 -1.37 15.68
N GLY A 282 16.66 -2.28 16.17
CA GLY A 282 17.97 -1.94 16.74
C GLY A 282 19.07 -1.76 15.69
N SER A 283 20.24 -1.26 16.09
CA SER A 283 21.41 -1.20 15.21
C SER A 283 22.08 -2.57 15.03
N GLU A 284 22.69 -2.81 13.87
CA GLU A 284 23.46 -4.02 13.51
C GLU A 284 24.46 -4.49 14.59
N TYR A 285 24.93 -3.58 15.45
CA TYR A 285 26.00 -3.85 16.39
C TYR A 285 25.54 -4.22 17.80
N GLU A 286 24.30 -3.90 18.18
CA GLU A 286 23.84 -4.09 19.56
C GLU A 286 22.57 -4.92 19.67
N GLY A 287 21.77 -5.07 18.60
CA GLY A 287 20.54 -5.89 18.63
C GLY A 287 19.52 -5.43 19.70
N VAL A 288 19.71 -4.22 20.22
CA VAL A 288 18.89 -3.61 21.26
C VAL A 288 18.37 -2.31 20.69
N PHE A 289 17.07 -2.06 20.87
CA PHE A 289 16.44 -0.79 20.53
C PHE A 289 17.11 0.33 21.34
N SER A 290 17.88 1.17 20.66
CA SER A 290 18.79 2.15 21.27
C SER A 290 18.24 3.58 21.25
N CYS A 291 16.93 3.78 21.22
CA CYS A 291 16.31 5.08 21.49
C CYS A 291 16.14 5.30 23.01
N PRO A 292 17.04 6.03 23.70
CA PRO A 292 16.82 6.40 25.09
C PRO A 292 15.54 7.22 25.25
N PRO A 293 14.88 7.17 26.42
CA PRO A 293 13.72 8.01 26.76
C PRO A 293 13.91 9.51 26.51
N SER A 294 15.16 10.00 26.40
CA SER A 294 15.48 11.38 26.04
C SER A 294 15.07 11.75 24.62
N ASP A 295 15.08 10.82 23.68
CA ASP A 295 14.85 11.12 22.26
C ASP A 295 13.36 11.35 22.00
N PHE A 296 12.52 10.74 22.84
CA PHE A 296 11.08 11.00 22.86
C PHE A 296 10.71 12.34 23.51
N LYS A 297 11.64 13.05 24.17
CA LYS A 297 11.37 14.39 24.74
C LYS A 297 11.21 15.46 23.67
N CYS A 298 11.63 15.17 22.44
CA CYS A 298 11.46 16.05 21.30
C CYS A 298 10.01 16.10 20.80
N PHE A 299 9.16 15.14 21.17
CA PHE A 299 7.73 15.21 20.86
C PHE A 299 6.99 16.13 21.83
N GLU A 300 6.34 17.17 21.30
CA GLU A 300 5.60 18.15 22.11
C GLU A 300 4.22 17.63 22.55
N ALA A 301 3.60 16.76 21.75
CA ALA A 301 2.19 16.36 21.91
C ALA A 301 1.95 14.86 22.15
N ILE A 302 3.01 14.06 22.35
CA ILE A 302 2.87 12.61 22.49
C ILE A 302 2.06 12.27 23.74
N LYS A 303 1.06 11.40 23.57
CA LYS A 303 0.17 10.92 24.65
C LYS A 303 0.26 9.42 24.85
N HIS A 304 0.64 8.70 23.81
CA HIS A 304 0.75 7.25 23.82
C HIS A 304 2.06 6.88 23.14
N LEU A 305 2.94 6.25 23.90
CA LEU A 305 4.09 5.52 23.41
C LEU A 305 3.91 4.07 23.83
N SER A 306 3.87 3.15 22.86
CA SER A 306 3.79 1.71 23.12
C SER A 306 4.97 1.03 22.46
N ILE A 307 5.66 0.21 23.23
CA ILE A 307 6.80 -0.62 22.84
C ILE A 307 6.55 -1.99 23.46
N GLY A 308 6.85 -3.07 22.73
CA GLY A 308 6.71 -4.43 23.25
C GLY A 308 7.54 -4.64 24.51
N ALA A 309 6.99 -5.31 25.52
CA ALA A 309 7.71 -5.55 26.77
C ALA A 309 8.97 -6.41 26.57
N ASP A 310 8.92 -7.35 25.61
CA ASP A 310 10.04 -8.21 25.24
C ASP A 310 11.23 -7.44 24.64
N ASP A 311 11.00 -6.21 24.16
CA ASP A 311 12.03 -5.32 23.59
C ASP A 311 12.87 -4.60 24.65
N PHE A 312 12.46 -4.66 25.93
CA PHE A 312 13.21 -4.08 27.06
C PHE A 312 14.01 -5.13 27.86
N GLU A 313 13.63 -6.41 27.80
CA GLU A 313 14.04 -7.39 28.83
C GLU A 313 15.01 -8.49 28.35
N ASN A 314 15.41 -8.56 27.07
CA ASN A 314 16.24 -9.68 26.58
C ASN A 314 17.61 -9.26 26.01
N GLU A 315 18.63 -9.26 26.88
CA GLU A 315 19.99 -9.63 26.46
C GLU A 315 19.99 -11.11 26.06
N GLY A 316 19.74 -11.39 24.78
CA GLY A 316 20.04 -12.69 24.17
C GLY A 316 19.06 -13.82 24.47
N SER A 317 17.99 -13.95 23.69
CA SER A 317 17.65 -15.20 22.98
C SER A 317 16.31 -15.04 22.25
N CYS A 318 16.34 -15.04 20.91
CA CYS A 318 15.14 -15.28 20.11
C CYS A 318 14.69 -16.74 20.30
N HIS A 319 13.87 -16.99 21.31
CA HIS A 319 13.11 -18.23 21.44
C HIS A 319 11.64 -17.99 21.10
N ALA A 320 11.34 -17.90 19.81
CA ALA A 320 9.98 -18.06 19.32
C ALA A 320 9.95 -18.58 17.87
N HIS A 321 10.35 -19.84 17.67
CA HIS A 321 9.68 -20.64 16.65
C HIS A 321 8.28 -20.98 17.19
N GLY A 322 7.28 -20.17 16.84
CA GLY A 322 5.91 -20.45 17.22
C GLY A 322 4.98 -19.27 17.00
N GLN A 323 4.28 -19.30 15.87
CA GLN A 323 3.05 -18.56 15.56
C GLN A 323 3.09 -17.06 15.89
N ASP A 324 3.38 -16.25 14.87
CA ASP A 324 2.94 -14.85 14.86
C ASP A 324 1.41 -14.84 15.07
N PRO A 325 0.90 -14.31 16.19
CA PRO A 325 -0.51 -14.08 16.29
C PRO A 325 -0.83 -12.92 15.33
N ASP A 326 -1.54 -13.22 14.25
CA ASP A 326 -2.25 -12.26 13.40
C ASP A 326 -3.15 -11.38 14.30
N ILE A 327 -2.60 -10.30 14.84
CA ILE A 327 -3.33 -9.24 15.55
C ILE A 327 -3.29 -8.00 14.65
N VAL A 328 -3.90 -8.15 13.47
CA VAL A 328 -4.57 -7.01 12.84
C VAL A 328 -6.05 -7.37 12.84
N ASP A 329 -6.62 -7.51 14.04
CA ASP A 329 -8.07 -7.47 14.17
C ASP A 329 -8.55 -6.09 13.72
N ASP A 330 -9.68 -6.08 13.01
CA ASP A 330 -10.37 -5.01 12.27
C ASP A 330 -10.45 -3.59 12.90
N GLU A 331 -9.92 -3.37 14.11
CA GLU A 331 -10.03 -2.14 14.90
C GLU A 331 -9.34 -0.92 14.29
N TRP A 332 -8.30 -1.11 13.48
CA TRP A 332 -7.58 0.01 12.82
C TRP A 332 -8.37 0.68 11.70
N PHE A 333 -9.37 0.01 11.13
CA PHE A 333 -10.09 0.49 9.94
C PHE A 333 -11.51 1.02 10.25
N HIS A 334 -11.91 1.07 11.52
CA HIS A 334 -13.29 1.39 11.91
C HIS A 334 -13.47 2.72 12.67
N ASN A 335 -12.47 3.61 12.69
CA ASN A 335 -12.61 4.96 13.28
C ASN A 335 -12.49 6.08 12.26
#